data_AF-A0A3M4XQ73-F1
#
_entry.id   AF-A0A3M4XQ73-F1
#
_cell.length_a   1.000
_cell.length_b   1.000
_cell.length_c   1.000
_cell.angle_alpha   90.00
_cell.angle_beta   90.00
_cell.angle_gamma   90.00
#
_symmetry.space_group_name_H-M   'P 1'
#
loop_
_entity.id
_entity.type
_entity.pdbx_description
1 polymer ?
#
loop_
_entity_poly.entity_id
_entity_poly.type
_entity_poly.pdbx_seq_one_letter_code
_entity_poly.pdbx_strand_id
1 'polypeptide(L)'
;MTKHLKNLGFPVVDAHALVKYDNKVGIAKDYIHHALDSEDVIHNRKHIPTDMAFNKNVMKDCDEIISRLRTHSLHIEDLQFLIDGYGRVRINDPRDVIRSSPEKSIAKVRDLRAIALNNLLDDSD
;
A
#
# COMPACT_ATOMS: atom_id res chain seq x y z
N MET A 1 2.69 14.84 1.39
CA MET A 1 1.69 13.88 0.85
C MET A 1 1.22 12.88 1.88
N THR A 2 2.12 12.14 2.53
CA THR A 2 1.78 11.18 3.61
C THR A 2 0.83 11.74 4.66
N LYS A 3 1.10 12.93 5.23
CA LYS A 3 0.22 13.58 6.21
C LYS A 3 -1.17 13.90 5.66
N HIS A 4 -1.28 14.29 4.39
CA HIS A 4 -2.56 14.57 3.75
C HIS A 4 -3.41 13.30 3.61
N LEU A 5 -2.81 12.22 3.12
CA LEU A 5 -3.46 10.90 3.04
C LEU A 5 -3.86 10.38 4.42
N LYS A 6 -3.00 10.52 5.43
CA LYS A 6 -3.31 10.15 6.83
C LYS A 6 -4.54 10.91 7.35
N ASN A 7 -4.64 12.21 7.10
CA ASN A 7 -5.79 13.03 7.50
C ASN A 7 -7.09 12.63 6.77
N LEU A 8 -6.98 12.04 5.59
CA LEU A 8 -8.10 11.47 4.84
C LEU A 8 -8.38 10.01 5.23
N GLY A 9 -7.72 9.49 6.28
CA GLY A 9 -7.96 8.17 6.83
C GLY A 9 -7.31 7.02 6.04
N PHE A 10 -6.38 7.30 5.12
CA PHE A 10 -5.64 6.25 4.45
C PHE A 10 -4.60 5.60 5.36
N PRO A 11 -4.38 4.28 5.25
CA PRO A 11 -3.25 3.63 5.88
C PRO A 11 -1.96 4.04 5.17
N VAL A 12 -1.04 4.67 5.89
CA VAL A 12 0.24 5.16 5.35
C VAL A 12 1.40 4.72 6.22
N VAL A 13 2.58 4.61 5.63
CA VAL A 13 3.84 4.58 6.39
C VAL A 13 4.12 6.01 6.83
N ASP A 14 4.01 6.29 8.14
CA ASP A 14 4.04 7.67 8.62
C ASP A 14 5.41 8.31 8.40
N ALA A 15 5.38 9.61 8.08
CA ALA A 15 6.57 10.41 7.81
C ALA A 15 6.68 11.52 8.86
N HIS A 16 7.75 11.45 9.66
CA HIS A 16 7.92 12.25 10.86
C HIS A 16 8.67 13.55 10.58
N ALA A 17 9.84 13.45 9.95
CA ALA A 17 10.75 14.58 9.79
C ALA A 17 11.58 14.49 8.50
N LEU A 18 12.01 15.65 8.00
CA LEU A 18 13.11 15.74 7.03
C LEU A 18 14.43 15.53 7.78
N VAL A 19 15.31 14.70 7.24
CA VAL A 19 16.60 14.37 7.84
C VAL A 19 17.73 14.57 6.84
N LYS A 20 18.93 14.87 7.36
CA LYS A 20 20.16 14.94 6.59
C LYS A 20 21.25 14.15 7.30
N TYR A 21 21.98 13.32 6.56
CA TYR A 21 23.15 12.59 7.06
C TYR A 21 24.17 12.48 5.93
N ASP A 22 25.42 12.87 6.20
CA ASP A 22 26.53 12.77 5.25
C ASP A 22 26.18 13.31 3.84
N ASN A 23 25.76 14.57 3.77
CA ASN A 23 25.29 15.25 2.54
C ASN A 23 24.09 14.62 1.81
N LYS A 24 23.50 13.54 2.32
CA LYS A 24 22.28 12.95 1.80
C LYS A 24 21.08 13.52 2.55
N VAL A 25 20.02 13.83 1.81
CA VAL A 25 18.73 14.25 2.34
C VAL A 25 17.73 13.11 2.26
N GLY A 26 16.83 13.02 3.23
CA GLY A 26 15.83 11.97 3.30
C GLY A 26 14.66 12.31 4.22
N ILE A 27 13.82 11.32 4.46
CA ILE A 27 12.64 11.42 5.32
C ILE A 27 12.74 10.32 6.38
N ALA A 28 12.64 10.68 7.66
CA ALA A 28 12.46 9.73 8.74
C ALA A 28 11.01 9.24 8.76
N LYS A 29 10.84 7.91 8.74
CA LYS A 29 9.54 7.25 8.67
C LYS A 29 9.42 6.13 9.69
N ASP A 30 8.19 5.65 9.87
CA ASP A 30 7.94 4.40 10.60
C ASP A 30 8.68 3.23 9.96
N TYR A 31 9.31 2.42 10.81
CA TYR A 31 9.91 1.17 10.40
C TYR A 31 8.85 0.06 10.36
N ILE A 32 8.68 -0.56 9.20
CA ILE A 32 7.75 -1.68 9.00
C ILE A 32 8.55 -2.98 9.01
N HIS A 33 8.41 -3.76 10.08
CA HIS A 33 9.15 -5.00 10.26
C HIS A 33 8.69 -6.08 9.26
N HIS A 34 9.66 -6.78 8.65
CA HIS A 34 9.43 -7.78 7.60
C HIS A 34 8.55 -7.28 6.44
N ALA A 35 8.70 -6.02 6.05
CA ALA A 35 7.92 -5.45 4.96
C ALA A 35 8.21 -6.11 3.61
N LEU A 36 7.15 -6.43 2.87
CA LEU A 36 7.20 -6.73 1.45
C LEU A 36 6.82 -5.48 0.65
N ASP A 37 7.62 -5.19 -0.37
CA ASP A 37 7.31 -4.14 -1.34
C ASP A 37 6.25 -4.65 -2.33
N SER A 38 5.17 -3.90 -2.52
CA SER A 38 4.11 -4.28 -3.45
C SER A 38 4.59 -4.43 -4.89
N GLU A 39 5.60 -3.65 -5.32
CA GLU A 39 6.16 -3.77 -6.67
C GLU A 39 6.86 -5.11 -6.87
N ASP A 40 7.59 -5.59 -5.85
CA ASP A 40 8.23 -6.90 -5.90
C ASP A 40 7.18 -8.02 -5.96
N VAL A 41 6.06 -7.86 -5.26
CA VAL A 41 4.96 -8.82 -5.27
C VAL A 41 4.22 -8.83 -6.61
N ILE A 42 3.81 -7.66 -7.11
CA ILE A 42 3.07 -7.52 -8.38
C ILE A 42 3.88 -8.03 -9.57
N HIS A 43 5.20 -7.81 -9.56
CA HIS A 43 6.10 -8.27 -10.62
C HIS A 43 6.67 -9.68 -10.39
N ASN A 44 6.10 -10.47 -9.46
CA ASN A 44 6.52 -11.85 -9.16
C ASN A 44 8.01 -12.01 -8.80
N ARG A 45 8.62 -10.99 -8.18
CA ARG A 45 9.99 -11.04 -7.64
C ARG A 45 10.01 -11.59 -6.21
N LYS A 46 8.90 -11.40 -5.49
CA LYS A 46 8.64 -11.97 -4.16
C LYS A 46 7.20 -12.47 -4.11
N HIS A 47 6.95 -13.41 -3.20
CA HIS A 47 5.61 -13.93 -2.95
C HIS A 47 5.15 -13.52 -1.56
N ILE A 48 3.86 -13.19 -1.44
CA ILE A 48 3.22 -13.08 -0.13
C ILE A 48 2.96 -14.48 0.43
N PRO A 49 2.92 -14.66 1.77
CA PRO A 49 2.55 -15.93 2.38
C PRO A 49 1.18 -16.42 1.92
N THR A 50 1.00 -17.74 1.87
CA THR A 50 -0.29 -18.38 1.57
C THR A 50 -1.23 -18.41 2.78
N ASP A 51 -0.77 -17.98 3.97
CA ASP A 51 -1.57 -17.93 5.19
C ASP A 51 -2.90 -17.19 4.97
N MET A 52 -4.01 -17.83 5.34
CA MET A 52 -5.36 -17.31 5.10
C MET A 52 -5.60 -15.97 5.83
N ALA A 53 -5.10 -15.81 7.06
CA ALA A 53 -5.31 -14.58 7.83
C ALA A 53 -4.54 -13.40 7.21
N PHE A 54 -3.30 -13.65 6.75
CA PHE A 54 -2.51 -12.69 5.99
C PHE A 54 -3.24 -12.21 4.75
N ASN A 55 -3.69 -13.13 3.89
CA ASN A 55 -4.36 -12.78 2.63
C ASN A 55 -5.71 -12.07 2.86
N LYS A 56 -6.46 -12.44 3.90
CA LYS A 56 -7.68 -11.72 4.31
C LYS A 56 -7.40 -10.28 4.74
N ASN A 57 -6.30 -10.04 5.47
CA ASN A 57 -5.88 -8.70 5.84
C ASN A 57 -5.50 -7.86 4.62
N VAL A 58 -4.75 -8.44 3.68
CA VAL A 58 -4.38 -7.75 2.42
C VAL A 58 -5.64 -7.35 1.65
N MET A 59 -6.58 -8.28 1.44
CA MET A 59 -7.82 -7.98 0.74
C MET A 59 -8.64 -6.87 1.41
N LYS A 60 -8.81 -6.97 2.74
CA LYS A 60 -9.55 -5.98 3.52
C LYS A 60 -8.97 -4.58 3.38
N ASP A 61 -7.64 -4.45 3.49
CA ASP A 61 -6.98 -3.14 3.40
C ASP A 61 -7.01 -2.59 1.97
N CYS A 62 -6.87 -3.44 0.95
CA CYS A 62 -7.05 -3.06 -0.44
C CYS A 62 -8.48 -2.51 -0.69
N ASP A 63 -9.50 -3.19 -0.18
CA ASP A 63 -10.90 -2.76 -0.32
C ASP A 63 -11.16 -1.42 0.41
N GLU A 64 -10.57 -1.24 1.59
CA GLU A 64 -10.64 0.02 2.34
C GLU A 64 -9.96 1.18 1.59
N ILE A 65 -8.76 0.95 1.03
CA ILE A 65 -8.03 1.95 0.22
C ILE A 65 -8.85 2.32 -1.03
N ILE A 66 -9.40 1.33 -1.75
CA ILE A 66 -10.25 1.57 -2.93
C ILE A 66 -11.47 2.40 -2.55
N SER A 67 -12.13 2.06 -1.43
CA SER A 67 -13.28 2.82 -0.93
C SER A 67 -12.91 4.28 -0.71
N ARG A 68 -11.77 4.58 -0.07
CA ARG A 68 -11.31 5.95 0.19
C ARG A 68 -10.92 6.71 -1.07
N LEU A 69 -10.26 6.06 -2.03
CA LEU A 69 -9.93 6.65 -3.33
C LEU A 69 -11.21 7.13 -4.05
N ARG A 70 -12.28 6.31 -4.00
CA ARG A 70 -13.59 6.68 -4.56
C ARG A 70 -14.28 7.79 -3.78
N THR A 71 -14.34 7.66 -2.45
CA THR A 71 -15.01 8.65 -1.59
C THR A 71 -14.43 10.05 -1.74
N HIS A 72 -13.11 10.14 -1.87
CA HIS A 72 -12.41 11.43 -1.97
C HIS A 72 -12.11 11.86 -3.41
N SER A 73 -12.44 11.04 -4.41
CA SER A 73 -12.07 11.24 -5.82
C SER A 73 -10.60 11.64 -5.96
N LEU A 74 -9.70 10.77 -5.48
CA LEU A 74 -8.26 11.03 -5.46
C LEU A 74 -7.51 10.14 -6.43
N HIS A 75 -6.58 10.76 -7.16
CA HIS A 75 -5.47 10.07 -7.78
C HIS A 75 -4.21 10.30 -6.96
N ILE A 76 -3.46 9.22 -6.73
CA ILE A 76 -2.14 9.24 -6.10
C ILE A 76 -1.12 8.87 -7.16
N GLU A 77 -0.19 9.78 -7.41
CA GLU A 77 0.91 9.57 -8.35
C GLU A 77 1.98 8.67 -7.72
N ASP A 78 2.54 7.75 -8.52
CA ASP A 78 3.48 6.71 -8.11
C ASP A 78 3.01 5.92 -6.87
N LEU A 79 1.73 5.53 -6.86
CA LEU A 79 1.15 4.77 -5.77
C LEU A 79 1.83 3.41 -5.59
N GLN A 80 2.45 3.23 -4.42
CA GLN A 80 3.12 2.00 -3.98
C GLN A 80 2.77 1.68 -2.53
N PHE A 81 3.02 0.44 -2.11
CA PHE A 81 2.66 -0.04 -0.77
C PHE A 81 3.78 -0.85 -0.12
N LEU A 82 3.81 -0.82 1.21
CA LEU A 82 4.47 -1.82 2.02
C LEU A 82 3.42 -2.71 2.70
N ILE A 83 3.67 -4.01 2.69
CA ILE A 83 2.84 -5.04 3.33
C ILE A 83 3.63 -5.56 4.52
N ASP A 84 3.11 -5.41 5.74
CA ASP A 84 3.81 -5.92 6.93
C ASP A 84 3.67 -7.44 7.10
N GLY A 85 4.37 -8.00 8.09
CA GLY A 85 4.33 -9.43 8.38
C GLY A 85 2.95 -10.00 8.76
N TYR A 86 1.93 -9.16 8.97
CA TYR A 86 0.56 -9.58 9.25
C TYR A 86 -0.39 -9.33 8.06
N GLY A 87 0.13 -8.89 6.91
CA GLY A 87 -0.66 -8.61 5.72
C GLY A 87 -1.33 -7.24 5.73
N ARG A 88 -0.92 -6.31 6.59
CA ARG A 88 -1.48 -4.95 6.60
C ARG A 88 -0.82 -4.11 5.50
N VAL A 89 -1.64 -3.47 4.67
CA VAL A 89 -1.19 -2.70 3.50
C VAL A 89 -1.13 -1.22 3.85
N ARG A 90 0.04 -0.59 3.67
CA ARG A 90 0.25 0.84 3.92
C ARG A 90 0.82 1.52 2.70
N ILE A 91 0.23 2.64 2.30
CA ILE A 91 0.75 3.48 1.21
C ILE A 91 2.15 3.97 1.62
N ASN A 92 3.12 3.75 0.74
CA ASN A 92 4.49 4.21 0.92
C ASN A 92 4.90 5.11 -0.23
N ASP A 93 5.75 6.10 0.08
CA ASP A 93 6.36 7.03 -0.88
C ASP A 93 5.38 7.70 -1.88
N PRO A 94 4.21 8.21 -1.44
CA PRO A 94 3.28 8.88 -2.36
C PRO A 94 3.92 10.15 -2.93
N ARG A 95 3.98 10.27 -4.27
CA ARG A 95 4.63 11.39 -4.95
C ARG A 95 3.79 12.65 -4.91
N ASP A 96 2.54 12.54 -5.35
CA ASP A 96 1.54 13.59 -5.30
C ASP A 96 0.14 13.02 -5.07
N VAL A 97 -0.78 13.86 -4.57
CA VAL A 97 -2.18 13.51 -4.30
C VAL A 97 -3.07 14.62 -4.82
N ILE A 98 -3.81 14.32 -5.88
CA ILE A 98 -4.65 15.28 -6.58
C ILE A 98 -6.11 14.81 -6.61
N ARG A 99 -7.04 15.77 -6.54
CA ARG A 99 -8.46 15.51 -6.76
C ARG A 99 -8.70 15.30 -8.26
N SER A 100 -8.87 14.05 -8.66
CA SER A 100 -9.13 13.66 -10.04
C SER A 100 -9.69 12.24 -10.10
N SER A 101 -9.82 11.66 -11.30
CA SER A 101 -10.34 10.30 -11.44
C SER A 101 -9.45 9.29 -10.71
N PRO A 102 -10.01 8.47 -9.79
CA PRO A 102 -9.23 7.53 -8.99
C PRO A 102 -8.84 6.24 -9.73
N GLU A 103 -9.32 6.02 -10.95
CA GLU A 103 -9.29 4.71 -11.60
C GLU A 103 -7.89 4.13 -11.80
N LYS A 104 -6.88 4.98 -12.11
CA LYS A 104 -5.49 4.52 -12.21
C LYS A 104 -4.94 4.01 -10.88
N SER A 105 -5.23 4.73 -9.79
CA SER A 105 -4.82 4.34 -8.44
C SER A 105 -5.58 3.08 -7.98
N ILE A 106 -6.88 2.96 -8.31
CA ILE A 106 -7.68 1.77 -8.03
C ILE A 106 -7.14 0.55 -8.79
N ALA A 107 -6.76 0.71 -10.06
CA ALA A 107 -6.16 -0.37 -10.84
C ALA A 107 -4.90 -0.92 -10.15
N LYS A 108 -4.02 -0.03 -9.68
CA LYS A 108 -2.81 -0.42 -8.94
C LYS A 108 -3.11 -1.17 -7.64
N VAL A 109 -4.14 -0.76 -6.89
CA VAL A 109 -4.58 -1.50 -5.68
C VAL A 109 -5.16 -2.87 -6.06
N ARG A 110 -5.89 -2.97 -7.18
CA ARG A 110 -6.46 -4.23 -7.67
C ARG A 110 -5.41 -5.24 -8.08
N ASP A 111 -4.28 -4.80 -8.64
CA ASP A 111 -3.16 -5.70 -8.98
C ASP A 111 -2.67 -6.47 -7.75
N LEU A 112 -2.43 -5.77 -6.63
CA LEU A 112 -2.05 -6.41 -5.37
C LEU A 112 -3.17 -7.29 -4.80
N ARG A 113 -4.42 -6.79 -4.83
CA ARG A 113 -5.59 -7.52 -4.33
C ARG A 113 -5.82 -8.85 -5.07
N ALA A 114 -5.58 -8.89 -6.38
CA ALA A 114 -5.77 -10.09 -7.19
C ALA A 114 -4.84 -11.24 -6.74
N ILE A 115 -3.60 -10.92 -6.34
CA ILE A 115 -2.64 -11.92 -5.84
C ILE A 115 -3.14 -12.55 -4.54
N ALA A 116 -3.60 -11.73 -3.59
CA ALA A 116 -4.17 -12.23 -2.34
C ALA A 116 -5.46 -13.03 -2.56
N LEU A 117 -6.28 -12.63 -3.53
CA LEU A 117 -7.49 -13.37 -3.90
C LEU A 117 -7.17 -14.76 -4.45
N ASN A 118 -6.18 -14.88 -5.34
CA ASN A 118 -5.79 -16.17 -5.91
C ASN A 118 -5.35 -17.16 -4.81
N ASN A 119 -4.51 -16.72 -3.86
CA ASN A 119 -4.11 -17.56 -2.73
C ASN A 119 -5.29 -18.08 -1.89
N LEU A 120 -6.34 -17.27 -1.73
CA LEU A 120 -7.54 -17.65 -0.97
C LEU A 120 -8.46 -18.61 -1.72
N LEU A 121 -8.43 -18.57 -3.06
CA LEU A 121 -9.16 -19.52 -3.90
C LEU A 121 -8.42 -20.87 -3.96
N ASP A 122 -7.10 -20.86 -4.03
CA ASP A 122 -6.28 -22.07 -4.06
C ASP A 122 -6.36 -22.89 -2.74
N ASP A 123 -6.63 -22.24 -1.59
CA ASP A 123 -6.82 -22.90 -0.29
C ASP A 123 -8.25 -23.44 -0.08
N SER A 124 -9.14 -23.23 -1.06
CA SER A 124 -10.56 -23.67 -0.99
C SER A 124 -10.88 -24.93 -1.80
N ASP A 125 -9.87 -25.53 -2.44
CA ASP A 125 -9.90 -26.83 -3.13
C ASP A 125 -9.30 -27.96 -2.26
#